data_AF-A0A7S2QYK7-F1
#
_entry.id   AF-A0A7S2QYK7-F1
#
_cell.length_a   1.000
_cell.length_b   1.000
_cell.length_c   1.000
_cell.angle_alpha   90.00
_cell.angle_beta   90.00
_cell.angle_gamma   90.00
#
_symmetry.space_group_name_H-M   'P 1'
#
loop_
_entity.id
_entity.type
_entity.pdbx_description
1 polymer ?
#
loop_
_entity_poly.entity_id
_entity_poly.type
_entity_poly.pdbx_seq_one_letter_code
_entity_poly.pdbx_strand_id
1 'polypeptide(L)'
;SKRGSMVLDMATSAYSWFGLLEARTAGGSIPEGAAQDKNGVMTTDPNEALEGGAIRPFDGGYKSSNLSLVVELLSGPLVGAAINNKLSTKNWGNLIFAIDLKLLG
;
A
#
# COMPACT_ATOMS: atom_id res chain seq x y z
N SER A 1 2.93 28.45 -17.52
CA SER A 1 2.76 28.42 -16.05
C SER A 1 3.97 27.75 -15.44
N LYS A 2 4.78 28.43 -14.62
CA LYS A 2 6.03 27.91 -14.02
C LYS A 2 5.81 27.25 -12.64
N ARG A 3 4.68 26.55 -12.44
CA ARG A 3 4.49 25.70 -11.26
C ARG A 3 4.82 24.27 -11.69
N GLY A 4 5.65 23.57 -10.92
CA GLY A 4 5.98 22.17 -11.19
C GLY A 4 4.72 21.30 -11.22
N SER A 5 4.83 20.09 -11.77
CA SER A 5 3.74 19.12 -11.73
C SER A 5 3.32 18.85 -10.30
N MET A 6 2.01 18.83 -10.03
CA MET A 6 1.49 18.33 -8.75
C MET A 6 1.54 16.80 -8.80
N VAL A 7 2.30 16.19 -7.90
CA VAL A 7 2.48 14.74 -7.83
C VAL A 7 2.07 14.25 -6.45
N LEU A 8 1.29 13.17 -6.43
CA LEU A 8 0.91 12.43 -5.23
C LEU A 8 1.32 10.98 -5.43
N ASP A 9 2.12 10.45 -4.52
CA ASP A 9 2.44 9.03 -4.41
C ASP A 9 2.14 8.59 -2.98
N MET A 10 1.27 7.61 -2.82
CA MET A 10 0.85 7.13 -1.52
C MET A 10 0.48 5.64 -1.60
N ALA A 11 0.79 4.91 -0.53
CA ALA A 11 0.23 3.59 -0.32
C ALA A 11 -1.24 3.71 0.11
N THR A 12 -2.03 2.66 -0.12
CA THR A 12 -3.36 2.51 0.50
C THR A 12 -3.28 2.07 1.97
N SER A 13 -2.08 1.72 2.44
CA SER A 13 -1.75 1.37 3.82
C SER A 13 -1.23 2.57 4.63
N ALA A 14 -1.36 2.51 5.96
CA ALA A 14 -0.90 3.54 6.90
C ALA A 14 0.63 3.67 6.95
N TYR A 15 1.34 2.62 6.52
CA TYR A 15 2.80 2.59 6.46
C TYR A 15 3.25 1.69 5.31
N SER A 16 4.50 1.79 4.87
CA SER A 16 5.01 0.95 3.79
C SER A 16 5.66 -0.31 4.32
N TRP A 17 5.64 -1.39 3.53
CA TRP A 17 6.35 -2.63 3.86
C TRP A 17 7.86 -2.41 4.00
N PHE A 18 8.46 -1.63 3.10
CA PHE A 18 9.87 -1.26 3.22
C PHE A 18 10.15 -0.37 4.43
N GLY A 19 9.21 0.48 4.84
CA GLY A 19 9.32 1.26 6.08
C GLY A 19 9.35 0.37 7.33
N LEU A 20 8.61 -0.74 7.36
CA LEU A 20 8.72 -1.73 8.44
C LEU A 20 10.12 -2.37 8.48
N LEU A 21 10.63 -2.78 7.31
CA LEU A 21 11.96 -3.37 7.20
C LEU A 21 13.04 -2.38 7.64
N GLU A 22 12.94 -1.12 7.23
CA GLU A 22 13.83 -0.04 7.64
C GLU A 22 13.79 0.17 9.16
N ALA A 23 12.60 0.31 9.75
CA ALA A 23 12.45 0.46 11.20
C ALA A 23 13.05 -0.73 11.97
N ARG A 24 12.82 -1.96 11.50
CA ARG A 24 13.45 -3.17 12.06
C ARG A 24 14.97 -3.09 11.98
N THR A 25 15.53 -2.78 10.81
CA THR A 25 16.99 -2.70 10.61
C THR A 25 17.61 -1.59 11.47
N ALA A 26 16.92 -0.47 11.66
CA ALA A 26 17.37 0.63 12.50
C ALA A 26 17.16 0.38 14.02
N GLY A 27 16.46 -0.70 14.40
CA GLY A 27 16.06 -0.93 15.79
C GLY A 27 15.07 0.11 16.34
N GLY A 28 14.29 0.73 15.45
CA GLY A 28 13.31 1.77 15.77
C GLY A 28 11.88 1.25 15.87
N SER A 29 10.96 2.13 16.27
CA SER A 29 9.53 1.90 16.30
C SER A 29 8.83 2.47 15.06
N ILE A 30 7.63 1.99 14.76
CA ILE A 30 6.74 2.57 13.76
C ILE A 30 5.67 3.48 14.39
N PRO A 31 5.01 4.36 13.60
CA PRO A 31 3.92 5.20 14.11
C PRO A 31 2.80 4.39 14.74
N GLU A 32 2.18 4.92 15.79
CA GLU A 32 1.01 4.31 16.43
C GLU A 32 -0.13 4.14 15.43
N GLY A 33 -0.81 2.99 15.49
CA GLY A 33 -1.92 2.65 14.60
C GLY A 33 -1.53 2.23 13.17
N ALA A 34 -0.23 2.21 12.85
CA ALA A 34 0.27 1.80 11.54
C ALA A 34 0.13 0.29 11.28
N ALA A 35 0.23 -0.53 12.32
CA ALA A 35 0.22 -1.99 12.20
C ALA A 35 -0.42 -2.67 13.41
N GLN A 36 -0.70 -3.96 13.23
CA GLN A 36 -1.19 -4.87 14.25
C GLN A 36 -0.36 -6.15 14.26
N ASP A 37 -0.26 -6.80 15.41
CA ASP A 37 0.39 -8.10 15.58
C ASP A 37 -0.48 -9.25 15.03
N LYS A 38 0.02 -10.49 15.17
CA LYS A 38 -0.69 -11.72 14.77
C LYS A 38 -2.02 -11.96 15.49
N ASN A 39 -2.24 -11.32 16.64
CA ASN A 39 -3.47 -11.41 17.43
C ASN A 39 -4.45 -10.27 17.09
N GLY A 40 -4.08 -9.37 16.19
CA GLY A 40 -4.86 -8.19 15.82
C GLY A 40 -4.75 -7.03 16.81
N VAL A 41 -3.79 -7.07 17.73
CA VAL A 41 -3.50 -6.00 18.70
C VAL A 41 -2.60 -4.96 18.04
N MET A 42 -2.90 -3.67 18.23
CA MET A 42 -2.07 -2.58 17.69
C MET A 42 -0.65 -2.67 18.24
N THR A 43 0.34 -2.44 17.37
CA THR A 43 1.75 -2.48 17.74
C THR A 43 2.54 -1.34 17.13
N THR A 44 3.63 -0.96 17.81
CA THR A 44 4.67 -0.06 17.31
C THR A 44 6.00 -0.78 17.08
N ASP A 45 6.06 -2.09 17.35
CA ASP A 45 7.22 -2.92 17.06
C ASP A 45 7.12 -3.43 15.59
N PRO A 46 8.07 -3.05 14.71
CA PRO A 46 8.08 -3.55 13.34
C PRO A 46 8.23 -5.07 13.26
N ASN A 47 8.82 -5.73 14.26
CA ASN A 47 8.97 -7.18 14.28
C ASN A 47 7.63 -7.89 14.43
N GLU A 48 6.78 -7.45 15.37
CA GLU A 48 5.44 -8.00 15.56
C GLU A 48 4.56 -7.84 14.32
N ALA A 49 4.70 -6.72 13.60
CA ALA A 49 4.00 -6.49 12.34
C ALA A 49 4.48 -7.42 11.21
N LEU A 50 5.78 -7.70 11.15
CA LEU A 50 6.40 -8.53 10.11
C LEU A 50 6.28 -10.05 10.39
N GLU A 51 6.14 -10.45 11.66
CA GLU A 51 6.11 -11.85 12.12
C GLU A 51 4.68 -12.36 12.34
N GLY A 52 3.89 -12.28 11.27
CA GLY A 52 2.50 -12.75 11.25
C GLY A 52 1.46 -11.67 11.56
N GLY A 53 1.89 -10.43 11.79
CA GLY A 53 1.03 -9.26 11.85
C GLY A 53 0.63 -8.72 10.47
N ALA A 54 0.13 -7.48 10.45
CA ALA A 54 -0.29 -6.80 9.24
C ALA A 54 -0.21 -5.27 9.37
N ILE A 55 0.02 -4.59 8.24
CA ILE A 55 -0.09 -3.12 8.16
C ILE A 55 -1.57 -2.75 8.03
N ARG A 56 -1.98 -1.70 8.75
CA ARG A 56 -3.34 -1.18 8.71
C ARG A 56 -3.59 -0.36 7.43
N PRO A 57 -4.85 -0.24 6.99
CA PRO A 57 -5.25 0.74 5.97
C PRO A 57 -4.99 2.18 6.46
N PHE A 58 -4.71 3.15 5.56
CA PHE A 58 -4.25 4.49 5.98
C PHE A 58 -5.22 5.28 6.85
N ASP A 59 -6.53 5.03 6.73
CA ASP A 59 -7.56 5.67 7.57
C ASP A 59 -7.90 4.82 8.81
N GLY A 60 -7.22 3.69 9.00
CA GLY A 60 -7.54 2.69 10.02
C GLY A 60 -8.91 2.02 9.83
N GLY A 61 -9.58 2.25 8.70
CA GLY A 61 -10.98 1.95 8.49
C GLY A 61 -11.31 1.41 7.10
N TYR A 62 -12.60 1.46 6.76
CA TYR A 62 -13.11 0.82 5.54
C TYR A 62 -12.86 1.64 4.27
N LYS A 63 -12.59 2.95 4.34
CA LYS A 63 -12.46 3.75 3.11
C LYS A 63 -11.20 3.39 2.36
N SER A 64 -10.06 3.34 3.06
CA SER A 64 -8.79 2.98 2.43
C SER A 64 -8.71 1.48 2.12
N SER A 65 -9.38 0.63 2.91
CA SER A 65 -9.55 -0.80 2.59
C SER A 65 -10.30 -1.00 1.26
N ASN A 66 -11.44 -0.31 1.09
CA ASN A 66 -12.21 -0.36 -0.16
C ASN A 66 -11.41 0.22 -1.33
N LEU A 67 -10.64 1.29 -1.13
CA LEU A 67 -9.74 1.82 -2.16
C LEU A 67 -8.67 0.81 -2.55
N SER A 68 -8.09 0.10 -1.57
CA SER A 68 -7.09 -0.95 -1.83
C SER A 68 -7.65 -2.10 -2.65
N LEU A 69 -8.92 -2.47 -2.42
CA LEU A 69 -9.61 -3.46 -3.24
C LEU A 69 -9.80 -2.98 -4.69
N VAL A 70 -10.19 -1.72 -4.89
CA VAL A 70 -10.31 -1.14 -6.24
C VAL A 70 -8.96 -1.13 -6.96
N VAL A 71 -7.88 -0.75 -6.27
CA VAL A 71 -6.52 -0.79 -6.83
C VAL A 71 -6.17 -2.22 -7.25
N GLU A 72 -6.38 -3.22 -6.40
CA GLU A 72 -6.11 -4.63 -6.70
C GLU A 72 -6.89 -5.14 -7.91
N LEU A 73 -8.18 -4.81 -8.03
CA LEU A 73 -9.00 -5.21 -9.18
C LEU A 73 -8.52 -4.60 -10.50
N LEU A 74 -8.11 -3.33 -10.45
CA LEU A 74 -7.64 -2.58 -11.62
C LEU A 74 -6.21 -2.94 -12.03
N SER A 75 -5.31 -3.20 -11.07
CA SER A 75 -3.91 -3.51 -11.34
C SER A 75 -3.63 -5.02 -11.41
N GLY A 76 -4.57 -5.86 -10.99
CA GLY A 76 -4.44 -7.32 -11.00
C GLY A 76 -5.25 -7.93 -12.16
N PRO A 77 -6.49 -8.40 -11.91
CA PRO A 77 -7.31 -9.09 -12.91
C PRO A 77 -7.52 -8.32 -14.21
N LEU A 78 -7.79 -7.00 -14.15
CA LEU A 78 -8.11 -6.20 -15.34
C LEU A 78 -6.97 -6.19 -16.36
N VAL A 79 -5.72 -6.21 -15.90
CA VAL A 79 -4.52 -6.21 -16.75
C VAL A 79 -3.93 -7.62 -16.96
N GLY A 80 -4.63 -8.67 -16.51
CA GLY A 80 -4.20 -10.06 -16.66
C GLY A 80 -3.06 -10.49 -15.74
N ALA A 81 -2.83 -9.76 -14.64
CA ALA A 81 -1.81 -10.11 -13.66
C ALA A 81 -2.28 -11.19 -12.66
N ALA A 82 -1.33 -11.76 -11.92
CA ALA A 82 -1.65 -12.79 -10.93
C ALA A 82 -2.46 -12.20 -9.78
N ILE A 83 -3.51 -12.91 -9.36
CA ILE A 83 -4.34 -12.55 -8.19
C ILE A 83 -3.79 -13.24 -6.93
N ASN A 84 -3.40 -14.50 -7.08
CA ASN A 84 -2.88 -15.35 -6.00
C ASN A 84 -1.40 -15.67 -6.25
N ASN A 85 -0.66 -15.99 -5.19
CA ASN A 85 0.73 -16.45 -5.29
C ASN A 85 1.63 -15.51 -6.12
N LYS A 86 1.44 -14.18 -6.00
CA LYS A 86 2.18 -13.17 -6.78
C LYS A 86 3.69 -13.32 -6.68
N LEU A 87 4.20 -13.74 -5.52
CA LEU A 87 5.63 -13.99 -5.28
C LEU A 87 6.19 -15.14 -6.13
N SER A 88 5.45 -16.23 -6.28
CA SER A 88 5.92 -17.39 -7.06
C SER A 88 5.75 -17.18 -8.56
N THR A 89 4.63 -16.56 -8.96
CA THR A 89 4.33 -16.25 -10.37
C THR A 89 5.19 -15.11 -10.91
N LYS A 90 5.75 -14.27 -10.02
CA LYS A 90 6.50 -13.05 -10.35
C LYS A 90 5.74 -12.11 -11.31
N ASN A 91 4.42 -12.14 -11.26
CA ASN A 91 3.55 -11.40 -12.16
C ASN A 91 2.73 -10.35 -11.38
N TRP A 92 3.34 -9.19 -11.14
CA TRP A 92 2.67 -8.02 -10.61
C TRP A 92 2.18 -7.13 -11.75
N GLY A 93 0.92 -6.73 -11.71
CA GLY A 93 0.36 -5.82 -12.70
C GLY A 93 0.36 -4.37 -12.23
N ASN A 94 0.39 -3.47 -13.21
CA ASN A 94 0.31 -2.03 -13.03
C ASN A 94 -0.72 -1.48 -14.02
N LEU A 95 -1.48 -0.47 -13.63
CA LEU A 95 -2.40 0.25 -14.50
C LEU A 95 -1.98 1.72 -14.57
N ILE A 96 -1.95 2.28 -15.77
CA ILE A 96 -1.61 3.69 -16.01
C ILE A 96 -2.77 4.32 -16.78
N PHE A 97 -3.30 5.42 -16.25
CA PHE A 97 -4.22 6.30 -16.96
C PHE A 97 -3.47 7.52 -17.48
N ALA A 98 -3.58 7.78 -18.78
CA ALA A 98 -3.09 9.00 -19.42
C ALA A 98 -4.28 9.75 -20.00
N ILE A 99 -4.45 11.01 -19.60
CA ILE A 99 -5.59 11.84 -19.99
C ILE A 99 -5.04 13.08 -20.68
N ASP A 100 -5.41 13.30 -21.95
CA ASP A 100 -5.16 14.59 -22.60
C ASP A 100 -6.21 15.61 -22.12
N LEU A 101 -5.76 16.56 -21.30
CA LEU A 101 -6.62 17.59 -20.74
C LEU A 101 -7.29 18.47 -21.81
N LYS A 102 -6.72 18.57 -23.02
CA LYS A 102 -7.33 19.34 -24.13
C LYS A 102 -8.64 18.73 -24.62
N LEU A 103 -8.88 17.45 -24.34
CA LEU A 103 -10.12 16.77 -24.71
C LEU A 103 -11.25 16.99 -23.69
N LEU A 104 -10.96 17.61 -22.53
CA LEU A 104 -11.92 17.81 -21.46
C LEU A 104 -12.64 19.18 -21.49
N GLY A 105 -12.30 20.05 -22.46
CA GLY A 105 -12.89 21.40 -22.62
C GLY A 105 -11.90 22.52 -22.37
#